data_AF-A0AAX3WBH6-F1
#
_entry.id   AF-A0AAX3WBH6-F1
#
_cell.length_a   1.000
_cell.length_b   1.000
_cell.length_c   1.000
_cell.angle_alpha   90.00
_cell.angle_beta   90.00
_cell.angle_gamma   90.00
#
_symmetry.space_group_name_H-M   'P 1'
#
loop_
_entity.id
_entity.type
_entity.pdbx_description
1 polymer ?
#
loop_
_entity_poly.entity_id
_entity_poly.type
_entity_poly.pdbx_seq_one_letter_code
_entity_poly.pdbx_strand_id
1 'polypeptide(L)'
;MVTTVAPGALPHPNGCSVKPAMAGQRPSREPVSAVSASQGLRPVDPGKAPPIRPLPSVLGVKLSHDLRARIAGAARTDGVTDSAWLRLRALDALGMESAVDAASGRRPRIPPAELEALAGVVREIGALHGPASLGKAAEVLEGLDRVRAVLIPICVNLGRGA
;
A
#
# COMPACT_ATOMS: atom_id res chain seq x y z
N MET A 1 2.01 9.52 66.17
CA MET A 1 1.15 10.72 65.99
C MET A 1 1.92 11.93 66.50
N VAL A 2 1.74 13.06 65.82
CA VAL A 2 2.20 14.43 66.16
C VAL A 2 3.69 14.71 65.85
N THR A 3 4.13 15.75 65.14
CA THR A 3 3.55 16.73 64.21
C THR A 3 4.74 17.42 63.54
N THR A 4 4.70 17.64 62.23
CA THR A 4 5.62 18.51 61.49
C THR A 4 5.32 19.98 61.78
N VAL A 5 6.31 20.80 62.13
CA VAL A 5 6.29 22.25 61.85
C VAL A 5 7.71 22.75 61.57
N ALA A 6 7.91 23.29 60.38
CA ALA A 6 9.10 24.02 59.96
C ALA A 6 9.01 25.51 60.36
N PRO A 7 10.13 26.22 60.56
CA PRO A 7 10.16 27.67 60.46
C PRO A 7 10.91 28.13 59.20
N GLY A 8 10.43 29.25 58.65
CA GLY A 8 10.81 29.85 57.39
C GLY A 8 12.11 30.68 57.39
N ALA A 9 12.28 31.36 56.27
CA ALA A 9 13.53 31.71 55.60
C ALA A 9 14.23 33.02 56.02
N LEU A 10 15.37 33.26 55.33
CA LEU A 10 16.02 34.52 54.88
C LEU A 10 17.45 34.74 55.47
N PRO A 11 18.34 35.59 54.90
CA PRO A 11 18.84 35.65 53.51
C PRO A 11 20.38 35.95 53.37
N HIS A 12 20.96 35.65 52.18
CA HIS A 12 22.19 36.23 51.52
C HIS A 12 23.58 36.17 52.23
N PRO A 13 24.74 36.48 51.60
CA PRO A 13 25.14 36.66 50.19
C PRO A 13 26.46 35.93 49.75
N ASN A 14 26.78 36.04 48.45
CA ASN A 14 28.10 36.09 47.82
C ASN A 14 29.04 34.85 47.76
N GLY A 15 29.19 34.34 46.53
CA GLY A 15 30.50 34.31 45.89
C GLY A 15 31.16 32.94 45.72
N CYS A 16 30.98 32.32 44.55
CA CYS A 16 32.13 31.82 43.81
C CYS A 16 31.79 31.65 42.32
N SER A 17 32.60 32.33 41.51
CA SER A 17 32.53 32.44 40.06
C SER A 17 33.05 31.16 39.40
N VAL A 18 32.28 30.56 38.50
CA VAL A 18 32.82 29.85 37.34
C VAL A 18 32.02 30.25 36.10
N LYS A 19 32.57 31.19 35.32
CA LYS A 19 32.12 31.48 33.95
C LYS A 19 32.64 30.37 33.03
N PRO A 20 31.79 29.62 32.30
CA PRO A 20 32.27 28.93 31.13
C PRO A 20 32.47 29.96 30.01
N ALA A 21 33.68 29.96 29.45
CA ALA A 21 34.07 30.75 28.31
C ALA A 21 33.28 30.34 27.05
N MET A 22 33.21 31.27 26.09
CA MET A 22 32.66 31.18 24.72
C MET A 22 31.36 31.93 24.49
N ALA A 23 31.45 33.27 24.56
CA ALA A 23 30.71 34.13 23.65
C ALA A 23 31.43 34.10 22.29
N GLY A 24 30.84 33.43 21.30
CA GLY A 24 31.33 33.39 19.93
C GLY A 24 30.15 33.28 18.95
N GLN A 25 29.83 34.40 18.30
CA GLN A 25 29.11 34.58 17.03
C GLN A 25 27.83 33.76 16.77
N ARG A 26 26.69 34.46 16.62
CA ARG A 26 25.50 33.93 15.93
C ARG A 26 25.85 33.68 14.46
N PRO A 27 25.81 32.43 13.95
CA PRO A 27 25.74 32.26 12.52
C PRO A 27 24.30 32.58 12.08
N SER A 28 24.13 33.68 11.36
CA SER A 28 23.01 33.85 10.43
C SER A 28 23.11 32.71 9.40
N ARG A 29 22.47 31.59 9.68
CA ARG A 29 22.32 30.49 8.74
C ARG A 29 20.89 30.53 8.24
N GLU A 30 20.71 31.04 7.03
CA GLU A 30 19.52 30.73 6.24
C GLU A 30 19.33 29.21 6.23
N PRO A 31 18.09 28.69 6.30
CA PRO A 31 17.88 27.26 6.18
C PRO A 31 18.40 26.82 4.82
N VAL A 32 19.39 25.93 4.84
CA VAL A 32 19.95 25.33 3.64
C VAL A 32 18.80 24.64 2.92
N SER A 33 18.50 25.11 1.70
CA SER A 33 17.49 24.52 0.83
C SER A 33 17.73 23.02 0.76
N ALA A 34 16.72 22.22 1.09
CA ALA A 34 16.79 20.78 0.97
C ALA A 34 17.06 20.44 -0.50
N VAL A 35 18.31 20.12 -0.81
CA VAL A 35 18.68 19.48 -2.07
C VAL A 35 17.90 18.17 -2.09
N SER A 36 16.82 18.16 -2.86
CA SER A 36 16.02 16.98 -3.14
C SER A 36 16.95 15.98 -3.81
N ALA A 37 17.46 15.01 -3.04
CA ALA A 37 18.21 13.90 -3.57
C ALA A 37 17.30 13.21 -4.59
N SER A 38 17.69 13.25 -5.87
CA SER A 38 17.12 12.39 -6.90
C SER A 38 17.37 10.96 -6.45
N GLN A 39 16.37 10.35 -5.80
CA GLN A 39 16.45 8.97 -5.37
C GLN A 39 16.76 8.13 -6.60
N GLY A 40 17.97 7.56 -6.63
CA GLY A 40 18.35 6.56 -7.60
C GLY A 40 17.30 5.45 -7.64
N LEU A 41 16.93 5.04 -8.85
CA LEU A 41 16.01 3.93 -9.07
C LEU A 41 16.58 2.71 -8.32
N ARG A 42 15.80 2.17 -7.38
CA ARG A 42 16.19 0.98 -6.62
C ARG A 42 16.45 -0.19 -7.59
N PRO A 43 17.38 -1.11 -7.26
CA PRO A 43 17.57 -2.34 -8.03
C PRO A 43 16.23 -3.04 -8.27
N VAL A 44 15.94 -3.37 -9.53
CA VAL A 44 14.71 -4.05 -9.92
C VAL A 44 14.88 -5.55 -9.65
N ASP A 45 13.96 -6.14 -8.87
CA ASP A 45 13.95 -7.58 -8.63
C ASP A 45 13.88 -8.37 -9.94
N PRO A 46 14.74 -9.38 -10.18
CA PRO A 46 14.73 -10.19 -11.41
C PRO A 46 13.47 -11.05 -11.60
N GLY A 47 12.56 -11.08 -10.61
CA GLY A 47 11.23 -11.71 -10.69
C GLY A 47 10.07 -10.74 -10.94
N LYS A 48 10.34 -9.44 -11.08
CA LYS A 48 9.29 -8.46 -11.43
C LYS A 48 9.14 -8.41 -12.95
N ALA A 49 7.96 -8.81 -13.43
CA ALA A 49 7.52 -8.44 -14.78
C ALA A 49 7.75 -6.93 -14.96
N PRO A 50 8.27 -6.48 -16.13
CA PRO A 50 8.55 -5.07 -16.36
C PRO A 50 7.28 -4.28 -16.07
N PRO A 51 7.39 -3.07 -15.45
CA PRO A 51 6.22 -2.29 -15.11
C PRO A 51 5.43 -2.08 -16.40
N ILE A 52 4.16 -2.50 -16.40
CA ILE A 52 3.18 -2.04 -17.40
C ILE A 52 3.25 -0.53 -17.31
N ARG A 53 3.99 0.09 -18.25
CA ARG A 53 4.32 1.50 -18.16
C ARG A 53 2.97 2.22 -18.21
N PRO A 54 2.58 2.98 -17.16
CA PRO A 54 1.27 3.61 -17.15
C PRO A 54 1.12 4.47 -18.40
N LEU A 55 -0.07 4.46 -18.99
CA LEU A 55 -0.35 5.26 -20.19
C LEU A 55 0.00 6.72 -19.88
N PRO A 56 0.70 7.42 -20.80
CA PRO A 56 1.29 8.72 -20.50
C PRO A 56 0.27 9.87 -20.40
N SER A 57 -0.95 9.66 -20.87
CA SER A 57 -2.02 10.67 -20.89
C SER A 57 -3.34 10.11 -20.36
N VAL A 58 -4.12 10.99 -19.73
CA VAL A 58 -5.42 10.67 -19.13
C VAL A 58 -6.52 11.47 -19.82
N LEU A 59 -7.59 10.78 -20.25
CA LEU A 59 -8.81 11.40 -20.74
C LEU A 59 -9.87 11.41 -19.62
N GLY A 60 -10.15 12.59 -19.05
CA GLY A 60 -11.16 12.76 -18.01
C GLY A 60 -12.57 12.90 -18.58
N VAL A 61 -13.33 11.80 -18.63
CA VAL A 61 -14.72 11.78 -19.14
C VAL A 61 -15.72 11.63 -18.00
N LYS A 62 -16.74 12.48 -17.95
CA LYS A 62 -17.91 12.29 -17.08
C LYS A 62 -18.97 11.45 -17.82
N LEU A 63 -19.49 10.43 -17.15
CA LEU A 63 -20.49 9.52 -17.70
C LEU A 63 -21.78 9.58 -16.87
N SER A 64 -22.93 9.41 -17.52
CA SER A 64 -24.17 9.12 -16.80
C SER A 64 -24.07 7.73 -16.15
N HIS A 65 -24.88 7.51 -15.11
CA HIS A 65 -24.92 6.24 -14.38
C HIS A 65 -25.18 5.05 -15.33
N ASP A 66 -26.20 5.16 -16.17
CA ASP A 66 -26.63 4.07 -17.05
C ASP A 66 -25.60 3.76 -18.14
N LEU A 67 -24.95 4.79 -18.68
CA LEU A 67 -23.88 4.60 -19.66
C LEU A 67 -22.70 3.85 -19.03
N ARG A 68 -22.30 4.25 -17.81
CA ARG A 68 -21.24 3.55 -17.07
C ARG A 68 -21.60 2.09 -16.80
N ALA A 69 -22.84 1.80 -16.41
CA ALA A 69 -23.29 0.44 -16.17
C ALA A 69 -23.24 -0.43 -17.44
N ARG A 70 -23.65 0.13 -18.59
CA ARG A 70 -23.59 -0.56 -19.89
C ARG A 70 -22.15 -0.83 -20.33
N ILE A 71 -21.25 0.14 -20.18
CA ILE A 71 -19.81 -0.05 -20.46
C ILE A 71 -19.24 -1.18 -19.61
N ALA A 72 -19.51 -1.19 -18.30
CA ALA A 72 -19.03 -2.25 -17.42
C ALA A 72 -19.61 -3.63 -17.78
N GLY A 73 -20.84 -3.70 -18.31
CA GLY A 73 -21.42 -4.95 -18.83
C GLY A 73 -20.69 -5.46 -20.08
N ALA A 74 -20.44 -4.57 -21.04
CA ALA A 74 -19.75 -4.90 -22.28
C ALA A 74 -18.28 -5.30 -22.02
N ALA A 75 -17.56 -4.51 -21.21
CA ALA A 75 -16.18 -4.80 -20.83
C ALA A 75 -16.04 -6.17 -20.14
N ARG A 76 -16.99 -6.52 -19.25
CA ARG A 76 -17.03 -7.84 -18.62
C ARG A 76 -17.23 -8.98 -19.61
N THR A 77 -18.12 -8.78 -20.58
CA THR A 77 -18.40 -9.77 -21.64
C THR A 77 -17.15 -10.02 -22.48
N ASP A 78 -16.42 -8.94 -22.79
CA ASP A 78 -15.19 -8.98 -23.58
C ASP A 78 -13.94 -9.36 -22.75
N GLY A 79 -14.11 -9.63 -21.45
CA GLY A 79 -13.02 -10.03 -20.56
C GLY A 79 -11.98 -8.94 -20.26
N VAL A 80 -12.33 -7.68 -20.51
CA VAL A 80 -11.44 -6.52 -20.37
C VAL A 80 -11.90 -5.54 -19.28
N THR A 81 -11.04 -4.58 -18.91
CA THR A 81 -11.41 -3.47 -18.03
C THR A 81 -12.21 -2.40 -18.79
N ASP A 82 -13.08 -1.66 -18.09
CA ASP A 82 -13.90 -0.57 -18.67
C ASP A 82 -13.07 0.41 -19.51
N SER A 83 -11.92 0.85 -18.98
CA SER A 83 -11.03 1.79 -19.67
C SER A 83 -10.29 1.16 -20.87
N ALA A 84 -10.00 -0.13 -20.85
CA ALA A 84 -9.45 -0.82 -22.02
C ALA A 84 -10.51 -1.00 -23.10
N TRP A 85 -11.72 -1.39 -22.70
CA TRP A 85 -12.86 -1.51 -23.61
C TRP A 85 -13.13 -0.20 -24.35
N LEU A 86 -13.18 0.93 -23.64
CA LEU A 86 -13.38 2.24 -24.26
C LEU A 86 -12.26 2.64 -25.22
N ARG A 87 -10.99 2.32 -24.91
CA ARG A 87 -9.86 2.62 -25.79
C ARG A 87 -9.91 1.78 -27.07
N LEU A 88 -10.24 0.49 -26.97
CA LEU A 88 -10.45 -0.36 -28.14
C LEU A 88 -11.56 0.18 -29.05
N ARG A 89 -12.69 0.59 -28.48
CA ARG A 89 -13.79 1.21 -29.26
C ARG A 89 -13.39 2.53 -29.90
N ALA A 90 -12.59 3.34 -29.21
CA ALA A 90 -12.08 4.59 -29.78
C ALA A 90 -11.12 4.34 -30.95
N LEU A 91 -10.23 3.34 -30.83
CA LEU A 91 -9.32 2.93 -31.89
C LEU A 91 -10.07 2.44 -33.12
N ASP A 92 -11.06 1.57 -32.94
CA ASP A 92 -11.92 1.07 -34.02
C ASP A 92 -12.62 2.24 -34.74
N ALA A 93 -13.21 3.15 -33.99
CA ALA A 93 -13.94 4.30 -34.55
C ALA A 93 -13.04 5.29 -35.30
N LEU A 94 -11.77 5.40 -34.89
CA LEU A 94 -10.77 6.27 -35.53
C LEU A 94 -9.99 5.55 -36.64
N GLY A 95 -10.20 4.24 -36.85
CA GLY A 95 -9.43 3.45 -37.80
C GLY A 95 -7.94 3.36 -37.44
N MET A 96 -7.61 3.35 -36.15
CA MET A 96 -6.24 3.36 -35.64
C MET A 96 -5.87 2.03 -35.02
N GLU A 97 -4.60 1.62 -35.17
CA GLU A 97 -4.03 0.49 -34.47
C GLU A 97 -3.03 0.97 -33.41
N SER A 98 -3.07 0.37 -32.22
CA SER A 98 -2.12 0.66 -31.14
C SER A 98 -1.79 -0.61 -30.37
N ALA A 99 -0.54 -1.05 -30.46
CA ALA A 99 -0.05 -2.22 -29.73
C ALA A 99 -0.11 -2.04 -28.21
N VAL A 100 0.10 -0.80 -27.74
CA VAL A 100 0.06 -0.46 -26.30
C VAL A 100 -1.35 -0.60 -25.74
N ASP A 101 -2.34 -0.13 -26.50
CA ASP A 101 -3.74 -0.23 -26.09
C ASP A 101 -4.29 -1.66 -26.28
N ALA A 102 -3.86 -2.38 -27.32
CA ALA A 102 -4.24 -3.78 -27.55
C ALA A 102 -3.71 -4.72 -26.46
N ALA A 103 -2.50 -4.48 -25.93
CA ALA A 103 -1.93 -5.26 -24.84
C ALA A 103 -2.60 -4.98 -23.48
N SER A 104 -3.33 -3.87 -23.38
CA SER A 104 -3.93 -3.45 -22.13
C SER A 104 -5.31 -4.07 -21.93
N GLY A 105 -5.59 -4.54 -20.72
CA GLY A 105 -6.98 -4.73 -20.29
C GLY A 105 -7.42 -6.14 -20.00
N ARG A 106 -6.67 -7.21 -20.29
CA ARG A 106 -7.05 -8.54 -19.78
C ARG A 106 -7.12 -8.46 -18.26
N ARG A 107 -8.32 -8.61 -17.72
CA ARG A 107 -8.51 -8.65 -16.27
C ARG A 107 -7.74 -9.87 -15.76
N PRO A 108 -6.82 -9.73 -14.80
CA PRO A 108 -6.23 -10.90 -14.15
C PRO A 108 -7.38 -11.73 -13.57
N ARG A 109 -7.68 -12.85 -14.22
CA ARG A 109 -8.76 -13.73 -13.78
C ARG A 109 -8.11 -14.78 -12.91
N ILE A 110 -8.37 -14.70 -11.62
CA ILE A 110 -8.09 -15.80 -10.70
C ILE A 110 -8.92 -17.00 -11.20
N PRO A 111 -8.29 -18.14 -11.54
CA PRO A 111 -9.01 -19.36 -11.91
C PRO A 111 -10.10 -19.72 -10.89
N PRO A 112 -11.24 -20.29 -11.29
CA PRO A 112 -12.33 -20.62 -10.36
C PRO A 112 -11.88 -21.46 -9.16
N ALA A 113 -10.98 -22.42 -9.38
CA ALA A 113 -10.41 -23.27 -8.33
C ALA A 113 -9.59 -22.45 -7.31
N GLU A 114 -8.80 -21.48 -7.76
CA GLU A 114 -8.04 -20.60 -6.88
C GLU A 114 -8.96 -19.64 -6.13
N LEU A 115 -10.03 -19.16 -6.76
CA LEU A 115 -11.02 -18.30 -6.10
C LEU A 115 -11.75 -19.05 -4.98
N GLU A 116 -12.11 -20.31 -5.21
CA GLU A 116 -12.75 -21.17 -4.21
C GLU A 116 -11.78 -21.48 -3.05
N ALA A 117 -10.52 -21.77 -3.35
CA ALA A 117 -9.48 -21.95 -2.33
C ALA A 117 -9.29 -20.69 -1.47
N LEU A 118 -9.26 -19.50 -2.08
CA LEU A 118 -9.18 -18.22 -1.37
C LEU A 118 -10.42 -17.99 -0.49
N ALA A 119 -11.63 -18.30 -0.98
CA ALA A 119 -12.85 -18.20 -0.18
C ALA A 119 -12.85 -19.17 1.01
N GLY A 120 -12.25 -20.37 0.85
CA GLY A 120 -12.00 -21.30 1.95
C GLY A 120 -11.07 -20.71 3.02
N VAL A 121 -9.95 -20.12 2.60
CA VAL A 121 -9.01 -19.45 3.50
C VAL A 121 -9.66 -18.33 4.30
N VAL A 122 -10.46 -17.46 3.67
CA VAL A 122 -11.13 -16.35 4.38
C VAL A 122 -12.07 -16.89 5.47
N ARG A 123 -12.79 -17.99 5.18
CA ARG A 123 -13.66 -18.64 6.17
C ARG A 123 -12.85 -19.25 7.32
N GLU A 124 -11.74 -19.93 7.02
CA GLU A 124 -10.85 -20.52 8.02
C GLU A 124 -10.29 -19.43 8.96
N ILE A 125 -9.81 -18.29 8.40
CA ILE A 125 -9.34 -17.15 9.20
C ILE A 125 -10.45 -16.63 10.12
N GLY A 126 -11.68 -16.50 9.62
CA GLY A 126 -12.83 -16.10 10.43
C GLY A 126 -13.12 -17.07 11.58
N ALA A 127 -13.00 -18.37 11.33
CA ALA A 127 -13.20 -19.41 12.34
C ALA A 127 -12.14 -19.38 13.46
N LEU A 128 -10.91 -18.93 13.16
CA LEU A 128 -9.82 -18.84 14.16
C LEU A 128 -10.03 -17.73 15.21
N HIS A 129 -10.95 -16.80 14.99
CA HIS A 129 -11.23 -15.73 15.97
C HIS A 129 -11.70 -16.31 17.33
N GLY A 130 -12.56 -17.33 17.31
CA GLY A 130 -13.03 -18.00 18.52
C GLY A 130 -11.87 -18.58 19.36
N PRO A 131 -11.08 -19.53 18.83
CA PRO A 131 -9.90 -20.07 19.50
C PRO A 131 -8.90 -18.99 19.97
N ALA A 132 -8.68 -17.95 19.15
CA ALA A 132 -7.80 -16.84 19.52
C ALA A 132 -8.31 -16.07 20.75
N SER A 133 -9.60 -15.73 20.79
CA SER A 133 -10.22 -15.06 21.95
C SER A 133 -10.19 -15.90 23.24
N LEU A 134 -10.14 -17.22 23.11
CA LEU A 134 -10.09 -18.17 24.24
C LEU A 134 -8.65 -18.54 24.65
N GLY A 135 -7.63 -17.92 24.05
CA GLY A 135 -6.22 -18.19 24.36
C GLY A 135 -5.72 -19.57 23.91
N LYS A 136 -6.43 -20.23 22.99
CA LYS A 136 -6.08 -21.56 22.47
C LYS A 136 -4.99 -21.47 21.39
N ALA A 137 -3.78 -21.11 21.82
CA ALA A 137 -2.68 -20.80 20.92
C ALA A 137 -2.32 -21.96 19.97
N ALA A 138 -2.35 -23.21 20.44
CA ALA A 138 -2.05 -24.38 19.62
C ALA A 138 -3.05 -24.54 18.46
N GLU A 139 -4.36 -24.44 18.75
CA GLU A 139 -5.42 -24.54 17.74
C GLU A 139 -5.33 -23.40 16.70
N VAL A 140 -4.96 -22.19 17.15
CA VAL A 140 -4.76 -21.05 16.25
C VAL A 140 -3.56 -21.27 15.32
N LEU A 141 -2.42 -21.74 15.86
CA LEU A 141 -1.23 -21.99 15.07
C LEU A 141 -1.47 -23.08 14.01
N GLU A 142 -2.12 -24.18 14.38
CA GLU A 142 -2.48 -25.23 13.41
C GLU A 142 -3.40 -24.72 12.30
N GLY A 143 -4.37 -23.85 12.63
CA GLY A 143 -5.23 -23.22 11.63
C GLY A 143 -4.48 -22.25 10.71
N LEU A 144 -3.56 -21.47 11.25
CA LEU A 144 -2.70 -20.58 10.47
C LEU A 144 -1.76 -21.36 9.54
N ASP A 145 -1.28 -22.54 9.95
CA ASP A 145 -0.48 -23.41 9.09
C ASP A 145 -1.29 -23.94 7.90
N ARG A 146 -2.57 -24.31 8.11
CA ARG A 146 -3.48 -24.68 7.00
C ARG A 146 -3.72 -23.52 6.04
N VAL A 147 -3.98 -22.32 6.58
CA VAL A 147 -4.14 -21.09 5.78
C VAL A 147 -2.87 -20.81 4.96
N ARG A 148 -1.71 -20.91 5.59
CA ARG A 148 -0.39 -20.69 4.97
C ARG A 148 -0.14 -21.69 3.84
N ALA A 149 -0.46 -22.97 4.04
CA ALA A 149 -0.28 -24.02 3.05
C ALA A 149 -1.07 -23.76 1.76
N VAL A 150 -2.20 -23.05 1.83
CA VAL A 150 -3.01 -22.66 0.67
C VAL A 150 -2.58 -21.33 0.08
N LEU A 151 -2.35 -20.30 0.90
CA LEU A 151 -2.03 -18.95 0.42
C LEU A 151 -0.66 -18.85 -0.23
N ILE A 152 0.38 -19.50 0.31
CA ILE A 152 1.74 -19.37 -0.22
C ILE A 152 1.82 -19.84 -1.68
N PRO A 153 1.35 -21.05 -2.04
CA PRO A 153 1.39 -21.49 -3.44
C PRO A 153 0.62 -20.58 -4.38
N ILE A 154 -0.56 -20.09 -3.97
CA ILE A 154 -1.38 -19.19 -4.79
C ILE A 154 -0.64 -17.85 -5.01
N CYS A 155 -0.16 -17.21 -3.94
CA CYS A 155 0.54 -15.93 -4.02
C CYS A 155 1.89 -16.00 -4.75
N VAL A 156 2.61 -17.11 -4.66
CA VAL A 156 3.92 -17.30 -5.33
C VAL A 156 3.75 -17.67 -6.81
N ASN A 157 2.66 -18.35 -7.18
CA ASN A 157 2.37 -18.73 -8.56
C ASN A 157 1.48 -17.74 -9.33
N LEU A 158 0.82 -16.81 -8.63
CA LEU A 158 0.15 -15.63 -9.19
C LEU A 158 1.16 -14.79 -9.99
N GLY A 159 1.30 -15.10 -11.27
CA GLY A 159 2.26 -14.45 -12.19
C GLY A 159 3.01 -15.39 -13.13
N ARG A 160 2.97 -16.72 -12.92
CA ARG A 160 3.62 -17.70 -13.82
C ARG A 160 2.70 -18.28 -14.92
N GLY A 161 1.39 -18.04 -14.81
CA GLY A 161 0.38 -18.57 -15.74
C GLY A 161 -0.19 -17.55 -16.73
N ALA A 162 0.48 -16.41 -16.92
CA ALA A 162 0.07 -15.35 -17.85
C ALA A 162 1.01 -15.29 -19.06
#